data_AF-A0A222SZW1-F1
#
_entry.id   AF-A0A222SZW1-F1
#
_cell.length_a   1.000
_cell.length_b   1.000
_cell.length_c   1.000
_cell.angle_alpha   90.00
_cell.angle_beta   90.00
_cell.angle_gamma   90.00
#
_symmetry.space_group_name_H-M   'P 1'
#
loop_
_entity.id
_entity.type
_entity.pdbx_description
1 polymer ?
#
loop_
_entity_poly.entity_id
_entity_poly.type
_entity_poly.pdbx_seq_one_letter_code
_entity_poly.pdbx_strand_id
1 'polypeptide(L)'
;MTHLDRPPAVEVHHPQPITPHPTTAPLVPVQPGTAAQVQSVVLPDGRVITGYAIEPVKPEPITTKPVISPAAVNIALGGIGFAAVCGGLFLLTTFIAALTAFITQLIILAAVIFGGWIAVQIFSANRSSHGTTVNIRKAVIKRNHFHS
;
A
#
# COMPACT_ATOMS: atom_id res chain seq x y z
N MET A 1 -62.82 73.69 -35.03
CA MET A 1 -61.98 73.14 -33.95
C MET A 1 -62.65 71.88 -33.47
N THR A 2 -62.21 70.71 -33.94
CA THR A 2 -62.80 69.41 -33.59
C THR A 2 -61.68 68.47 -33.16
N HIS A 3 -61.82 67.99 -31.93
CA HIS A 3 -60.91 67.20 -31.12
C HIS A 3 -60.56 65.88 -31.83
N LEU A 4 -59.26 65.55 -31.95
CA LEU A 4 -58.79 64.29 -32.52
C LEU A 4 -59.06 63.14 -31.52
N ASP A 5 -59.80 62.13 -31.95
CA ASP A 5 -60.00 60.89 -31.20
C ASP A 5 -58.65 60.20 -30.96
N ARG A 6 -58.34 59.98 -29.68
CA ARG A 6 -57.15 59.25 -29.23
C ARG A 6 -57.36 57.77 -29.51
N PRO A 7 -56.41 57.05 -30.15
CA PRO A 7 -56.56 55.61 -30.36
C PRO A 7 -56.62 54.88 -29.01
N PRO A 8 -57.42 53.80 -28.90
CA PRO A 8 -57.54 53.04 -27.66
C PRO A 8 -56.18 52.49 -27.25
N ALA A 9 -55.93 52.46 -25.94
CA ALA A 9 -54.68 51.98 -25.36
C ALA A 9 -54.36 50.56 -25.87
N VAL A 10 -53.15 50.40 -26.41
CA VAL A 10 -52.63 49.10 -26.85
C VAL A 10 -52.63 48.16 -25.65
N GLU A 11 -53.33 47.03 -25.77
CA GLU A 11 -53.36 45.99 -24.75
C GLU A 11 -51.97 45.35 -24.65
N VAL A 12 -51.22 45.75 -23.62
CA VAL A 12 -49.88 45.23 -23.36
C VAL A 12 -50.04 43.81 -22.85
N HIS A 13 -49.61 42.82 -23.65
CA HIS A 13 -49.59 41.43 -23.20
C HIS A 13 -48.56 41.29 -22.08
N HIS A 14 -49.03 41.03 -20.86
CA HIS A 14 -48.18 40.69 -19.74
C HIS A 14 -47.91 39.19 -19.76
N PRO A 15 -46.65 38.73 -19.98
CA PRO A 15 -46.36 37.31 -19.93
C PRO A 15 -46.60 36.79 -18.50
N GLN A 16 -47.47 35.78 -18.38
CA GLN A 16 -47.69 35.06 -17.13
C GLN A 16 -46.36 34.45 -16.68
N PRO A 17 -45.88 34.72 -15.45
CA PRO A 17 -44.69 34.07 -14.93
C PRO A 17 -44.91 32.56 -14.83
N ILE A 18 -44.06 31.79 -15.51
CA ILE A 18 -44.05 30.32 -15.37
C ILE A 18 -43.50 30.03 -13.98
N THR A 19 -44.35 29.52 -13.09
CA THR A 19 -43.91 29.06 -11.77
C THR A 19 -43.05 27.81 -11.95
N PRO A 20 -41.78 27.82 -11.52
CA PRO A 20 -40.94 26.63 -11.62
C PRO A 20 -41.51 25.54 -10.72
N HIS A 21 -42.00 24.46 -11.32
CA HIS A 21 -42.42 23.29 -10.56
C HIS A 21 -41.19 22.60 -9.94
N PRO A 22 -41.27 22.15 -8.68
CA PRO A 22 -40.20 21.36 -8.08
C PRO A 22 -40.02 20.07 -8.87
N THR A 23 -38.79 19.79 -9.27
CA THR A 23 -38.43 18.59 -10.02
C THR A 23 -38.76 17.35 -9.20
N THR A 24 -39.82 16.62 -9.59
CA THR A 24 -40.28 15.40 -8.91
C THR A 24 -39.56 14.12 -9.37
N ALA A 25 -38.61 14.24 -10.29
CA ALA A 25 -37.83 13.12 -10.83
C ALA A 25 -36.32 13.29 -10.54
N PRO A 26 -35.58 12.19 -10.30
CA PRO A 26 -34.12 12.24 -10.17
C PRO A 26 -33.49 12.87 -11.42
N LEU A 27 -32.56 13.82 -11.23
CA LEU A 27 -31.77 14.38 -12.32
C LEU A 27 -30.86 13.28 -12.88
N VAL A 28 -31.28 12.66 -13.98
CA VAL A 28 -30.46 11.71 -14.73
C VAL A 28 -29.54 12.52 -15.65
N PRO A 29 -28.23 12.21 -15.71
CA PRO A 29 -27.33 12.83 -16.67
C PRO A 29 -27.90 12.68 -18.09
N VAL A 30 -28.14 13.80 -18.77
CA VAL A 30 -28.50 13.78 -20.19
C VAL A 30 -27.35 13.12 -20.95
N GLN A 31 -27.64 11.97 -21.54
CA GLN A 31 -26.65 11.18 -22.25
C GLN A 31 -26.21 11.96 -23.50
N PRO A 32 -24.91 12.29 -23.66
CA PRO A 32 -24.42 12.97 -24.85
C PRO A 32 -24.76 12.14 -26.08
N GLY A 33 -25.53 12.69 -27.02
CA GLY A 33 -25.94 12.02 -28.26
C GLY A 33 -27.43 11.66 -28.37
N THR A 34 -28.25 11.88 -27.33
CA THR A 34 -29.72 11.67 -27.41
C THR A 34 -30.54 12.95 -27.55
N ALA A 35 -29.93 14.12 -27.28
CA ALA A 35 -30.58 15.40 -27.44
C ALA A 35 -30.37 15.90 -28.87
N ALA A 36 -31.45 16.01 -29.66
CA ALA A 36 -31.40 16.65 -30.96
C ALA A 36 -30.90 18.10 -30.79
N GLN A 37 -29.81 18.45 -31.47
CA GLN A 37 -29.30 19.81 -31.42
C GLN A 37 -30.18 20.67 -32.32
N VAL A 38 -30.96 21.56 -31.70
CA VAL A 38 -31.87 22.48 -32.40
C VAL A 38 -31.19 23.82 -32.57
N GLN A 39 -31.10 24.30 -33.81
CA GLN A 39 -30.57 25.63 -34.12
C GLN A 39 -31.55 26.36 -35.04
N SER A 40 -31.90 27.60 -34.67
CA SER A 40 -32.72 28.48 -35.50
C SER A 40 -31.90 29.65 -36.03
N VAL A 41 -31.99 29.95 -37.32
CA VAL A 41 -31.33 31.10 -37.96
C VAL A 41 -32.38 31.93 -38.69
N VAL A 42 -32.33 33.25 -38.49
CA VAL A 42 -33.19 34.22 -39.18
C VAL A 42 -32.45 34.74 -40.41
N LEU A 43 -33.07 34.60 -41.58
CA LEU A 43 -32.51 35.07 -42.84
C LEU A 43 -32.77 36.58 -43.03
N PRO A 44 -32.01 37.26 -43.91
CA PRO A 44 -32.18 38.69 -44.19
C PRO A 44 -33.56 39.06 -44.77
N ASP A 45 -34.29 38.08 -45.28
CA ASP A 45 -35.67 38.21 -45.80
C ASP A 45 -36.74 38.06 -44.70
N GLY A 46 -36.33 37.91 -43.44
CA GLY A 46 -37.21 37.77 -42.27
C GLY A 46 -37.70 36.34 -42.01
N ARG A 47 -37.30 35.36 -42.82
CA ARG A 47 -37.71 33.95 -42.63
C ARG A 47 -36.86 33.29 -41.53
N VAL A 48 -37.50 32.45 -40.71
CA VAL A 48 -36.82 31.66 -39.67
C VAL A 48 -36.68 30.22 -40.14
N ILE A 49 -35.44 29.73 -40.25
CA ILE A 49 -35.14 28.33 -40.55
C ILE A 49 -34.74 27.64 -39.26
N THR A 50 -35.47 26.59 -38.89
CA THR A 50 -35.12 25.75 -37.73
C THR A 50 -34.55 24.44 -38.24
N GLY A 51 -33.27 24.20 -37.93
CA GLY A 51 -32.58 22.94 -38.19
C GLY A 51 -32.65 22.02 -36.98
N TYR A 52 -32.91 20.75 -37.23
CA TYR A 52 -32.82 19.67 -36.25
C TYR A 52 -31.66 18.77 -36.66
N ALA A 53 -30.57 18.76 -35.89
CA ALA A 53 -29.52 17.77 -36.06
C ALA A 53 -29.88 16.55 -35.22
N ILE A 54 -30.29 15.48 -35.89
CA ILE A 54 -30.39 14.15 -35.32
C ILE A 54 -29.06 13.47 -35.63
N GLU A 55 -28.24 13.18 -34.62
CA GLU A 55 -27.07 12.33 -34.84
C GLU A 55 -27.57 10.95 -35.30
N PRO A 56 -27.16 10.48 -36.50
CA PRO A 56 -27.49 9.12 -36.92
C PRO A 56 -26.86 8.16 -35.92
N VAL A 57 -27.65 7.19 -35.44
CA VAL A 57 -27.22 6.14 -34.52
C VAL A 57 -25.92 5.52 -35.06
N LYS A 58 -24.79 5.95 -34.50
CA LYS A 58 -23.51 5.36 -34.79
C LYS A 58 -23.58 3.94 -34.22
N PRO A 59 -23.35 2.88 -35.01
CA PRO A 59 -23.31 1.54 -34.48
C PRO A 59 -22.35 1.55 -33.30
N GLU A 60 -22.88 1.24 -32.12
CA GLU A 60 -22.14 1.24 -30.88
C GLU A 60 -20.87 0.40 -31.13
N PRO A 61 -19.66 0.92 -30.84
CA PRO A 61 -18.46 0.12 -30.99
C PRO A 61 -18.70 -1.14 -30.18
N ILE A 62 -18.71 -2.29 -30.85
CA ILE A 62 -18.76 -3.59 -30.20
C ILE A 62 -17.59 -3.62 -29.22
N THR A 63 -17.86 -3.25 -27.96
CA THR A 63 -16.90 -3.34 -26.89
C THR A 63 -16.64 -4.81 -26.75
N THR A 64 -15.57 -5.28 -27.36
CA THR A 64 -15.06 -6.63 -27.19
C THR A 64 -14.92 -6.81 -25.68
N LYS A 65 -15.75 -7.72 -25.14
CA LYS A 65 -15.72 -8.06 -23.72
C LYS A 65 -14.25 -8.27 -23.32
N PRO A 66 -13.73 -7.54 -22.32
CA PRO A 66 -12.36 -7.74 -21.88
C PRO A 66 -12.17 -9.23 -21.60
N VAL A 67 -11.18 -9.85 -22.25
CA VAL A 67 -10.87 -11.29 -22.13
C VAL A 67 -10.60 -11.67 -20.67
N ILE A 68 -10.25 -10.68 -19.84
CA ILE A 68 -9.86 -10.83 -18.44
C ILE A 68 -10.58 -9.77 -17.61
N SER A 69 -11.16 -10.16 -16.48
CA SER A 69 -11.81 -9.20 -15.59
C SER A 69 -10.74 -8.39 -14.83
N PRO A 70 -10.82 -7.05 -14.83
CA PRO A 70 -9.86 -6.21 -14.11
C PRO A 70 -9.88 -6.48 -12.59
N ALA A 71 -11.03 -6.90 -12.05
CA ALA A 71 -11.14 -7.35 -10.66
C ALA A 71 -10.28 -8.59 -10.37
N ALA A 72 -10.23 -9.57 -11.27
CA ALA A 72 -9.37 -10.75 -11.09
C ALA A 72 -7.89 -10.38 -11.10
N VAL A 73 -7.49 -9.44 -11.95
CA VAL A 73 -6.11 -8.94 -11.99
C VAL A 73 -5.74 -8.24 -10.67
N ASN A 74 -6.62 -7.39 -10.14
CA ASN A 74 -6.39 -6.71 -8.87
C ASN A 74 -6.33 -7.66 -7.68
N ILE A 75 -7.13 -8.74 -7.68
CA ILE A 75 -7.10 -9.77 -6.63
C ILE A 75 -5.82 -10.60 -6.73
N ALA A 76 -5.41 -11.00 -7.94
CA ALA A 76 -4.21 -11.76 -8.17
C ALA A 76 -2.95 -10.97 -7.77
N LEU A 77 -2.87 -9.70 -8.20
CA LEU A 77 -1.71 -8.85 -7.97
C LEU A 77 -1.68 -8.27 -6.55
N GLY A 78 -2.82 -7.74 -6.07
CA GLY A 78 -2.92 -7.05 -4.79
C GLY A 78 -3.18 -7.96 -3.59
N GLY A 79 -3.87 -9.09 -3.78
CA GLY A 79 -4.16 -10.05 -2.71
C GLY A 79 -3.09 -11.13 -2.62
N ILE A 80 -3.14 -12.08 -3.55
CA ILE A 80 -2.28 -13.28 -3.53
C ILE A 80 -0.81 -12.91 -3.73
N GLY A 81 -0.51 -11.99 -4.67
CA GLY A 81 0.85 -11.49 -4.90
C GLY A 81 1.45 -10.83 -3.67
N PHE A 82 0.69 -9.96 -3.00
CA PHE A 82 1.16 -9.30 -1.78
C PHE A 82 1.36 -10.28 -0.61
N ALA A 83 0.44 -11.23 -0.41
CA ALA A 83 0.56 -12.26 0.62
C ALA A 83 1.78 -13.16 0.39
N ALA A 84 2.06 -13.53 -0.86
CA ALA A 84 3.24 -14.32 -1.23
C ALA A 84 4.55 -13.56 -0.96
N VAL A 85 4.62 -12.26 -1.32
CA VAL A 85 5.81 -11.43 -1.07
C VAL A 85 6.01 -11.21 0.44
N CYS A 86 4.95 -10.87 1.17
CA CYS A 86 5.01 -10.62 2.61
C CYS A 86 5.36 -11.91 3.38
N GLY A 87 4.70 -13.03 3.06
CA GLY A 87 5.02 -14.34 3.63
C GLY A 87 6.43 -14.80 3.28
N GLY A 88 6.87 -14.59 2.05
CA GLY A 88 8.22 -14.90 1.59
C GLY A 88 9.28 -14.09 2.34
N LEU A 89 9.06 -12.78 2.53
CA LEU A 89 9.98 -11.92 3.29
C LEU A 89 10.05 -12.34 4.77
N PHE A 90 8.92 -12.71 5.36
CA PHE A 90 8.89 -13.24 6.72
C PHE A 90 9.66 -14.56 6.84
N LEU A 91 9.41 -15.52 5.96
CA LEU A 91 10.15 -16.79 5.94
C LEU A 91 11.66 -16.57 5.71
N LEU A 92 12.05 -15.68 4.81
CA LEU A 92 13.45 -15.34 4.58
C LEU A 92 14.09 -14.74 5.85
N THR A 93 13.40 -13.80 6.49
CA THR A 93 13.90 -13.16 7.73
C THR A 93 14.07 -14.18 8.85
N THR A 94 13.07 -15.03 9.07
CA THR A 94 13.12 -16.07 10.10
C THR A 94 14.21 -17.12 9.80
N PHE A 95 14.40 -17.50 8.54
CA PHE A 95 15.45 -18.42 8.13
C PHE A 95 16.85 -17.85 8.41
N ILE A 96 17.11 -16.61 8.02
CA ILE A 96 18.39 -15.93 8.29
C ILE A 96 18.61 -15.83 9.80
N ALA A 97 17.61 -15.41 10.56
CA ALA A 97 17.71 -15.32 12.01
C ALA A 97 18.02 -16.68 12.65
N ALA A 98 17.37 -17.75 12.21
CA ALA A 98 17.62 -19.11 12.68
C ALA A 98 19.05 -19.58 12.33
N LEU A 99 19.51 -19.31 11.11
CA LEU A 99 20.87 -19.63 10.67
C LEU A 99 21.92 -18.89 11.53
N THR A 100 21.72 -17.59 11.74
CA THR A 100 22.61 -16.80 12.61
C THR A 100 22.61 -17.35 14.03
N ALA A 101 21.43 -17.62 14.61
CA ALA A 101 21.33 -18.19 15.94
C ALA A 101 22.04 -19.54 16.07
N PHE A 102 21.89 -20.43 15.09
CA PHE A 102 22.58 -21.70 15.04
C PHE A 102 24.11 -21.53 15.00
N ILE A 103 24.62 -20.64 14.13
CA ILE A 103 26.06 -20.35 14.04
C ILE A 103 26.57 -19.76 15.37
N THR A 104 25.85 -18.80 15.95
CA THR A 104 26.22 -18.20 17.24
C THR A 104 26.24 -19.25 18.35
N GLN A 105 25.27 -20.16 18.40
CA GLN A 105 25.26 -21.27 19.36
C GLN A 105 26.47 -22.19 19.18
N LEU A 106 26.86 -22.52 17.94
CA LEU A 106 28.08 -23.31 17.69
C LEU A 106 29.35 -22.58 18.15
N ILE A 107 29.44 -21.27 17.91
CA ILE A 107 30.56 -20.45 18.38
C ILE A 107 30.61 -20.43 19.92
N ILE A 108 29.48 -20.23 20.59
CA ILE A 108 29.40 -20.24 22.06
C ILE A 108 29.81 -21.62 22.59
N LEU A 109 29.30 -22.70 22.01
CA LEU A 109 29.66 -24.06 22.39
C LEU A 109 31.17 -24.29 22.27
N ALA A 110 31.77 -23.90 21.14
CA ALA A 110 33.21 -23.99 20.94
C ALA A 110 33.95 -23.17 21.99
N ALA A 111 33.56 -21.91 22.21
CA ALA A 111 34.19 -21.02 23.19
C ALA A 111 34.15 -21.59 24.61
N VAL A 112 33.05 -22.24 25.01
CA VAL A 112 32.93 -22.88 26.33
C VAL A 112 33.84 -24.10 26.44
N ILE A 113 33.89 -24.95 25.42
CA ILE A 113 34.76 -26.13 25.40
C ILE A 113 36.23 -25.72 25.48
N PHE A 114 36.65 -24.78 24.63
CA PHE A 114 38.03 -24.28 24.59
C PHE A 114 38.39 -23.51 25.87
N GLY A 115 37.53 -22.59 26.31
CA GLY A 115 37.71 -21.80 27.53
C GLY A 115 37.77 -22.69 28.76
N GLY A 116 36.91 -23.70 28.85
CA GLY A 116 36.93 -24.70 29.92
C GLY A 116 38.22 -25.51 29.95
N TRP A 117 38.71 -25.96 28.79
CA TRP A 117 39.97 -26.69 28.68
C TRP A 117 41.17 -25.83 29.11
N ILE A 118 41.25 -24.59 28.64
CA ILE A 118 42.29 -23.61 29.05
C ILE A 118 42.21 -23.34 30.55
N ALA A 119 40.99 -23.17 31.10
CA ALA A 119 40.79 -22.96 32.53
C ALA A 119 41.32 -24.15 33.34
N VAL A 120 41.02 -25.39 32.92
CA VAL A 120 41.56 -26.59 33.57
C VAL A 120 43.09 -26.59 33.53
N GLN A 121 43.72 -26.21 32.43
CA GLN A 121 45.18 -26.14 32.37
C GLN A 121 45.77 -25.13 33.35
N ILE A 122 45.24 -23.91 33.39
CA ILE A 122 45.72 -22.85 34.28
C ILE A 122 45.49 -23.23 35.75
N PHE A 123 44.29 -23.71 36.09
CA PHE A 123 43.96 -24.10 37.47
C PHE A 123 44.69 -25.38 37.92
N SER A 124 44.98 -26.32 37.01
CA SER A 124 45.74 -27.54 37.31
C SER A 124 47.23 -27.25 37.48
N ALA A 125 47.83 -26.43 36.61
CA ALA A 125 49.22 -26.02 36.72
C ALA A 125 49.53 -25.30 38.04
N ASN A 126 48.56 -24.58 38.60
CA ASN A 126 48.72 -23.91 39.89
C ASN A 126 48.66 -24.88 41.10
N ARG A 127 48.14 -26.10 40.92
CA ARG A 127 48.15 -27.16 41.97
C ARG A 127 49.44 -27.96 42.02
N SER A 128 50.29 -27.89 40.98
CA SER A 128 51.61 -28.54 40.97
C SER A 128 52.70 -27.85 41.80
N SER A 129 52.35 -26.89 42.67
CA SER A 129 53.22 -26.41 43.75
C SER A 129 53.39 -27.45 44.88
N HIS A 130 53.66 -28.69 44.48
CA HIS A 130 54.11 -29.78 45.34
C HIS A 130 55.63 -29.66 45.60
N GLY A 131 56.21 -28.46 45.51
CA GLY A 131 57.61 -28.19 45.80
C GLY A 131 57.83 -27.76 47.25
N THR A 132 56.91 -26.99 47.82
CA THR A 132 57.08 -26.41 49.16
C THR A 132 57.04 -27.49 50.25
N THR A 133 56.14 -28.47 50.16
CA THR A 133 55.98 -29.51 51.18
C THR A 133 57.14 -30.50 51.21
N VAL A 134 57.68 -30.91 50.05
CA VAL A 134 58.87 -31.78 49.99
C VAL A 134 60.15 -31.04 50.38
N ASN A 135 60.28 -29.76 50.03
CA ASN A 135 61.40 -28.95 50.47
C ASN A 135 61.39 -28.73 52.00
N ILE A 136 60.21 -28.51 52.60
CA ILE A 136 60.08 -28.42 54.06
C ILE A 136 60.39 -29.79 54.71
N ARG A 137 59.87 -30.92 54.20
CA ARG A 137 60.23 -32.25 54.74
C ARG A 137 61.72 -32.56 54.61
N LYS A 138 62.33 -32.27 53.45
CA LYS A 138 63.78 -32.43 53.26
C LYS A 138 64.57 -31.53 54.21
N ALA A 139 64.14 -30.28 54.42
CA ALA A 139 64.80 -29.37 55.33
C ALA A 139 64.73 -29.85 56.78
N VAL A 140 63.59 -30.40 57.23
CA VAL A 140 63.44 -30.96 58.58
C VAL A 140 64.29 -32.22 58.75
N ILE A 141 64.26 -33.16 57.81
CA ILE A 141 65.08 -34.39 57.86
C ILE A 141 66.58 -34.06 57.85
N LYS A 142 67.01 -33.08 57.03
CA LYS A 142 68.40 -32.62 56.98
C LYS A 142 68.86 -31.99 58.30
N ARG A 143 67.97 -31.28 59.02
CA ARG A 143 68.29 -30.62 60.30
C ARG A 143 68.26 -31.56 61.50
N ASN A 144 67.55 -32.68 61.39
CA ASN A 144 67.39 -33.66 62.47
C ASN A 144 68.36 -34.85 62.39
N HIS A 145 69.33 -34.81 61.46
CA HIS A 145 70.35 -35.85 61.33
C HIS A 145 71.45 -35.65 62.39
N PHE A 146 71.11 -35.92 63.65
CA PHE A 146 72.09 -36.14 64.70
C PHE A 146 72.78 -37.48 64.43
N HIS A 147 74.05 -37.41 64.04
CA HIS A 147 74.91 -38.59 64.01
C HIS A 147 75.09 -39.07 65.46
N SER A 148 74.80 -40.35 65.71
CA SER A 148 75.25 -41.04 66.93
C SER A 148 76.73 -41.36 66.83
#